data_AF-A0A9E1YN53-F1
#
_entry.id   AF-A0A9E1YN53-F1
#
_cell.length_a   1.000
_cell.length_b   1.000
_cell.length_c   1.000
_cell.angle_alpha   90.00
_cell.angle_beta   90.00
_cell.angle_gamma   90.00
#
_symmetry.space_group_name_H-M   'P 1'
#
loop_
_entity.id
_entity.type
_entity.pdbx_description
1 polymer ?
#
loop_
_entity_poly.entity_id
_entity_poly.type
_entity_poly.pdbx_seq_one_letter_code
_entity_poly.pdbx_strand_id
1 'polypeptide(L)'
;MKKITFILITLITFSVSAQKKKNGTIYEKHPGIDLIDSFHEAISSGDLDKAASILHDDVSWLDGNTKNKEFGKKNNVLNNIKWFKNYFDYVSFKNTEGTYPDMLEYKNDGNWVQSWFHVYGVHKPTGVELDHPVLRIYKLNDDSTKITTIVEYSNKLEFRRIGNSRNNVDRENGKIYINHKNINTVRKTLYSFLNGDYEKSYSYWDENAVINDINSSEPISLEDGRKSNEQFLMNFTLDAIEEVGYPDYLEYDLNESKDVMSWWQFKITRKSDGKKITMPIHYIHGFNNDGKIINASTYYNGSLLK
;
A
#
# COMPACT_ATOMS: atom_id res chain seq x y z
N MET A 1 28.54 68.73 27.41
CA MET A 1 28.28 67.64 26.44
C MET A 1 27.85 66.41 27.22
N LYS A 2 26.72 65.83 26.81
CA LYS A 2 25.93 64.72 27.40
C LYS A 2 26.76 63.47 27.69
N LYS A 3 26.50 62.75 28.81
CA LYS A 3 26.32 61.28 28.94
C LYS A 3 25.66 60.98 30.32
N ILE A 4 24.33 60.94 30.38
CA ILE A 4 23.46 59.73 30.33
C ILE A 4 23.55 58.89 31.62
N THR A 5 22.53 59.10 32.44
CA THR A 5 22.03 58.27 33.54
C THR A 5 21.64 56.87 33.03
N PHE A 6 22.01 55.81 33.75
CA PHE A 6 21.30 54.52 33.66
C PHE A 6 21.29 53.85 35.04
N ILE A 7 20.13 53.94 35.70
CA ILE A 7 19.82 53.17 36.90
C ILE A 7 19.50 51.74 36.42
N LEU A 8 20.29 50.78 36.89
CA LEU A 8 20.15 49.36 36.60
C LEU A 8 18.93 48.82 37.38
N ILE A 9 17.76 48.78 36.74
CA ILE A 9 16.63 48.01 37.24
C ILE A 9 16.88 46.55 36.85
N THR A 10 17.47 45.78 37.76
CA THR A 10 17.55 44.32 37.64
C THR A 10 16.16 43.74 37.90
N LEU A 11 15.34 43.65 36.84
CA LEU A 11 14.14 42.82 36.82
C LEU A 11 14.62 41.36 36.94
N ILE A 12 14.65 40.83 38.16
CA ILE A 12 14.74 39.39 38.40
C ILE A 12 13.41 38.81 37.91
N THR A 13 13.37 38.52 36.61
CA THR A 13 12.34 37.63 36.08
C THR A 13 12.66 36.25 36.63
N PHE A 14 12.00 35.90 37.75
CA PHE A 14 11.80 34.50 38.09
C PHE A 14 11.00 33.90 36.95
N SER A 15 11.72 33.40 35.94
CA SER A 15 11.18 32.42 35.03
C SER A 15 10.81 31.24 35.92
N VAL A 16 9.53 31.17 36.29
CA VAL A 16 8.92 29.97 36.85
C VAL A 16 9.05 28.93 35.75
N SER A 17 10.22 28.29 35.67
CA SER A 17 10.39 27.04 34.97
C SER A 17 9.43 26.10 35.67
N ALA A 18 8.26 25.88 35.08
CA ALA A 18 7.31 24.88 35.54
C ALA A 18 8.13 23.63 35.88
N GLN A 19 8.19 23.28 37.17
CA GLN A 19 9.02 22.18 37.64
C GLN A 19 8.58 20.91 36.90
N LYS A 20 9.43 20.43 35.99
CA LYS A 20 9.18 19.17 35.29
C LYS A 20 9.09 18.07 36.36
N LYS A 21 7.90 17.50 36.54
CA LYS A 21 7.71 16.37 37.47
C LYS A 21 8.09 15.08 36.76
N LYS A 22 9.18 14.45 37.20
CA LYS A 22 9.61 13.12 36.72
C LYS A 22 8.54 12.08 37.09
N ASN A 23 7.95 11.41 36.09
CA ASN A 23 6.91 10.37 36.28
C ASN A 23 7.44 8.93 36.18
N GLY A 24 8.72 8.74 35.87
CA GLY A 24 9.32 7.43 35.70
C GLY A 24 10.72 7.50 35.10
N THR A 25 11.29 6.36 34.76
CA THR A 25 12.56 6.22 34.03
C THR A 25 12.33 5.40 32.76
N ILE A 26 13.00 5.78 31.68
CA ILE A 26 13.00 5.05 30.40
C ILE A 26 14.35 4.35 30.27
N TYR A 27 14.35 3.10 29.83
CA TYR A 27 15.56 2.31 29.63
C TYR A 27 15.61 1.72 28.22
N GLU A 28 16.79 1.82 27.59
CA GLU A 28 17.12 1.18 26.31
C GLU A 28 17.62 -0.27 26.48
N LYS A 29 17.96 -0.68 27.72
CA LYS A 29 18.37 -2.03 28.09
C LYS A 29 17.74 -2.40 29.41
N HIS A 30 16.93 -3.45 29.41
CA HIS A 30 16.19 -3.91 30.58
C HIS A 30 15.74 -5.37 30.37
N PRO A 31 15.71 -6.24 31.40
CA PRO A 31 15.22 -7.62 31.25
C PRO A 31 13.80 -7.72 30.68
N GLY A 32 12.97 -6.70 30.90
CA GLY A 32 11.64 -6.59 30.28
C GLY A 32 11.67 -6.44 28.76
N ILE A 33 12.71 -5.81 28.19
CA ILE A 33 12.91 -5.74 26.74
C ILE A 33 13.25 -7.12 26.21
N ASP A 34 14.20 -7.82 26.85
CA ASP A 34 14.59 -9.19 26.47
C ASP A 34 13.41 -10.18 26.54
N LEU A 35 12.50 -9.99 27.50
CA LEU A 35 11.26 -10.75 27.62
C LEU A 35 10.34 -10.54 26.40
N ILE A 36 10.17 -9.29 25.96
CA ILE A 36 9.33 -8.96 24.80
C ILE A 36 9.95 -9.47 23.49
N ASP A 37 11.27 -9.35 23.33
CA ASP A 37 11.98 -9.90 22.18
C ASP A 37 11.82 -11.44 22.11
N SER A 38 12.00 -12.11 23.25
CA SER A 38 11.74 -13.55 23.38
C SER A 38 10.29 -13.93 23.05
N PHE A 39 9.34 -13.06 23.39
CA PHE A 39 7.94 -13.28 23.08
C PHE A 39 7.66 -13.15 21.59
N HIS A 40 8.24 -12.15 20.91
CA HIS A 40 8.10 -11.98 19.46
C HIS A 40 8.75 -13.12 18.68
N GLU A 41 9.88 -13.63 19.14
CA GLU A 41 10.52 -14.82 18.58
C GLU A 41 9.63 -16.07 18.76
N ALA A 42 9.01 -16.24 19.93
CA ALA A 42 8.07 -17.33 20.18
C ALA A 42 6.83 -17.24 19.26
N ILE A 43 6.32 -16.03 19.00
CA ILE A 43 5.23 -15.83 18.03
C ILE A 43 5.70 -16.25 16.63
N SER A 44 6.86 -15.75 16.20
CA SER A 44 7.40 -15.98 14.85
C SER A 44 7.68 -17.45 14.57
N SER A 45 8.25 -18.16 15.55
CA SER A 45 8.56 -19.59 15.46
C SER A 45 7.36 -20.51 15.77
N GLY A 46 6.26 -19.96 16.32
CA GLY A 46 5.12 -20.74 16.75
C GLY A 46 5.41 -21.62 17.98
N ASP A 47 6.31 -21.18 18.87
CA ASP A 47 6.63 -21.83 20.14
C ASP A 47 5.58 -21.45 21.21
N LEU A 48 4.56 -22.31 21.31
CA LEU A 48 3.44 -22.11 22.22
C LEU A 48 3.85 -22.27 23.69
N ASP A 49 4.82 -23.13 23.99
CA ASP A 49 5.24 -23.41 25.37
C ASP A 49 6.05 -22.23 25.91
N LYS A 50 6.98 -21.70 25.10
CA LYS A 50 7.72 -20.48 25.44
C LYS A 50 6.77 -19.30 25.60
N ALA A 51 5.85 -19.07 24.67
CA ALA A 51 4.85 -18.01 24.78
C ALA A 51 3.98 -18.15 26.04
N ALA A 52 3.46 -19.35 26.33
CA ALA A 52 2.66 -19.61 27.52
C ALA A 52 3.44 -19.38 28.82
N SER A 53 4.75 -19.64 28.81
CA SER A 53 5.64 -19.38 29.92
C SER A 53 5.90 -17.89 30.16
N ILE A 54 5.76 -17.02 29.15
CA ILE A 54 5.95 -15.56 29.26
C ILE A 54 4.65 -14.86 29.68
N LEU A 55 3.50 -15.40 29.31
CA LEU A 55 2.19 -14.81 29.63
C LEU A 55 1.77 -15.12 31.08
N HIS A 56 1.37 -14.09 31.83
CA HIS A 56 0.66 -14.27 33.09
C HIS A 56 -0.68 -15.00 32.86
N ASP A 57 -1.16 -15.77 33.83
CA ASP A 57 -2.39 -16.55 33.66
C ASP A 57 -3.62 -15.66 33.39
N ASP A 58 -3.70 -14.53 34.08
CA ASP A 58 -4.75 -13.51 33.89
C ASP A 58 -4.43 -12.44 32.83
N VAL A 59 -3.50 -12.70 31.90
CA VAL A 59 -3.11 -11.72 30.88
C VAL A 59 -4.31 -11.21 30.10
N SER A 60 -4.37 -9.90 29.88
CA SER A 60 -5.46 -9.26 29.11
C SER A 60 -4.93 -8.68 27.80
N TRP A 61 -5.54 -9.05 26.68
CA TRP A 61 -5.20 -8.51 25.36
C TRP A 61 -6.28 -7.54 24.90
N LEU A 62 -5.90 -6.28 24.70
CA LEU A 62 -6.79 -5.15 24.42
C LEU A 62 -6.52 -4.59 23.01
N ASP A 63 -7.57 -4.10 22.37
CA ASP A 63 -7.49 -3.37 21.11
C ASP A 63 -7.41 -1.86 21.33
N GLY A 64 -6.21 -1.31 21.14
CA GLY A 64 -5.95 0.11 21.25
C GLY A 64 -6.62 0.96 20.17
N ASN A 65 -7.11 0.36 19.08
CA ASN A 65 -7.80 1.08 18.00
C ASN A 65 -9.30 1.31 18.30
N THR A 66 -9.80 0.79 19.41
CA THR A 66 -11.20 0.92 19.84
C THR A 66 -11.28 1.55 21.22
N LYS A 67 -12.42 1.43 21.93
CA LYS A 67 -12.55 1.84 23.33
C LYS A 67 -11.82 0.86 24.29
N ASN A 68 -10.61 0.44 23.93
CA ASN A 68 -9.81 -0.58 24.63
C ASN A 68 -10.62 -1.86 24.92
N LYS A 69 -11.39 -2.33 23.93
CA LYS A 69 -12.18 -3.55 24.10
C LYS A 69 -11.23 -4.72 24.33
N GLU A 70 -11.53 -5.57 25.31
CA GLU A 70 -10.79 -6.81 25.53
C GLU A 70 -11.02 -7.76 24.35
N PHE A 71 -9.96 -8.04 23.60
CA PHE A 71 -9.90 -9.04 22.54
C PHE A 71 -9.85 -10.46 23.11
N GLY A 72 -9.21 -10.63 24.27
CA GLY A 72 -9.25 -11.90 24.99
C GLY A 72 -8.20 -12.04 26.06
N LYS A 73 -8.03 -13.28 26.52
CA LYS A 73 -7.09 -13.67 27.57
C LYS A 73 -5.96 -14.56 27.02
N LYS A 74 -5.20 -15.21 27.90
CA LYS A 74 -4.07 -16.10 27.56
C LYS A 74 -4.35 -17.05 26.40
N ASN A 75 -5.47 -17.78 26.45
CA ASN A 75 -5.83 -18.74 25.40
C ASN A 75 -6.06 -18.08 24.03
N ASN A 76 -6.58 -16.85 23.98
CA ASN A 76 -6.75 -16.12 22.72
C ASN A 76 -5.40 -15.73 22.10
N VAL A 77 -4.44 -15.32 22.93
CA VAL A 77 -3.07 -15.01 22.49
C VAL A 77 -2.40 -16.27 21.94
N LEU A 78 -2.47 -17.39 22.67
CA LEU A 78 -1.89 -18.67 22.22
C LEU A 78 -2.58 -19.19 20.94
N ASN A 79 -3.90 -19.05 20.83
CA ASN A 79 -4.62 -19.40 19.60
C ASN A 79 -4.21 -18.52 18.41
N ASN A 80 -3.89 -17.25 18.63
CA ASN A 80 -3.36 -16.38 17.58
C ASN A 80 -1.99 -16.85 17.10
N ILE A 81 -1.09 -17.22 18.02
CA ILE A 81 0.23 -17.80 17.67
C ILE A 81 0.05 -19.11 16.90
N LYS A 82 -0.84 -19.98 17.38
CA LYS A 82 -1.18 -21.24 16.68
C LYS A 82 -1.75 -20.99 15.29
N TRP A 83 -2.55 -19.94 15.13
CA TRP A 83 -3.09 -19.55 13.83
C TRP A 83 -1.98 -19.10 12.88
N PHE A 84 -1.05 -18.23 13.31
CA PHE A 84 0.14 -17.88 12.53
C PHE A 84 0.94 -19.13 12.12
N LYS A 85 1.31 -19.97 13.09
CA LYS A 85 2.06 -21.21 12.86
C LYS A 85 1.41 -22.12 11.80
N ASN A 86 0.10 -22.30 11.89
CA ASN A 86 -0.61 -23.26 11.06
C ASN A 86 -0.91 -22.69 9.66
N TYR A 87 -1.29 -21.41 9.58
CA TYR A 87 -1.88 -20.83 8.37
C TYR A 87 -1.00 -19.81 7.66
N PHE A 88 0.21 -19.52 8.14
CA PHE A 88 1.12 -18.58 7.48
C PHE A 88 2.47 -19.19 7.20
N ASP A 89 3.03 -18.80 6.06
CA ASP A 89 4.44 -18.95 5.74
C ASP A 89 5.19 -17.65 6.08
N TYR A 90 6.49 -17.77 6.33
CA TYR A 90 7.41 -16.64 6.52
C TYR A 90 7.08 -15.70 7.69
N VAL A 91 6.42 -16.23 8.74
CA VAL A 91 6.02 -15.42 9.90
C VAL A 91 7.22 -14.71 10.52
N SER A 92 7.12 -13.39 10.65
CA SER A 92 8.15 -12.55 11.26
C SER A 92 7.54 -11.42 12.07
N PHE A 93 8.02 -11.24 13.29
CA PHE A 93 7.69 -10.15 14.20
C PHE A 93 9.02 -9.48 14.57
N LYS A 94 9.53 -8.61 13.70
CA LYS A 94 10.83 -7.94 13.87
C LYS A 94 10.60 -6.47 14.17
N ASN A 95 11.48 -5.85 14.94
CA ASN A 95 11.43 -4.40 15.16
C ASN A 95 11.35 -3.65 13.83
N THR A 96 10.50 -2.63 13.78
CA THR A 96 10.42 -1.75 12.61
C THR A 96 11.77 -1.06 12.44
N GLU A 97 12.23 -0.86 11.21
CA GLU A 97 13.52 -0.22 10.95
C GLU A 97 13.62 1.14 11.67
N GLY A 98 14.74 1.35 12.38
CA GLY A 98 14.97 2.54 13.19
C GLY A 98 14.22 2.59 14.52
N THR A 99 13.51 1.51 14.90
CA THR A 99 12.82 1.40 16.19
C THR A 99 13.42 0.32 17.06
N TYR A 100 13.25 0.46 18.38
CA TYR A 100 13.62 -0.52 19.38
C TYR A 100 12.61 -0.46 20.53
N PRO A 101 12.47 -1.53 21.34
CA PRO A 101 11.55 -1.50 22.47
C PRO A 101 12.08 -0.58 23.56
N ASP A 102 11.21 0.26 24.13
CA ASP A 102 11.53 1.10 25.29
C ASP A 102 10.86 0.52 26.53
N MET A 103 11.62 0.33 27.61
CA MET A 103 11.08 0.02 28.93
C MET A 103 10.76 1.30 29.68
N LEU A 104 9.57 1.39 30.28
CA LEU A 104 9.09 2.48 31.11
C LEU A 104 8.76 1.96 32.51
N GLU A 105 9.47 2.45 33.51
CA GLU A 105 9.14 2.23 34.92
C GLU A 105 8.46 3.48 35.47
N TYR A 106 7.13 3.43 35.64
CA TYR A 106 6.40 4.52 36.26
C TYR A 106 6.47 4.42 37.78
N LYS A 107 6.41 5.59 38.45
CA LYS A 107 6.43 5.64 39.92
C LYS A 107 5.24 4.91 40.56
N ASN A 108 4.06 5.00 39.95
CA ASN A 108 2.80 4.51 40.53
C ASN A 108 2.02 3.55 39.61
N ASP A 109 2.43 3.38 38.35
CA ASP A 109 1.63 2.70 37.31
C ASP A 109 2.30 1.43 36.76
N GLY A 110 3.37 0.97 37.41
CA GLY A 110 4.06 -0.28 37.12
C GLY A 110 5.01 -0.22 35.92
N ASN A 111 5.37 -1.42 35.47
CA ASN A 111 6.39 -1.67 34.45
C ASN A 111 5.73 -1.85 33.07
N TRP A 112 6.21 -1.11 32.08
CA TRP A 112 5.68 -1.16 30.72
C TRP A 112 6.78 -1.27 29.68
N VAL A 113 6.49 -1.95 28.57
CA VAL A 113 7.36 -1.96 27.39
C VAL A 113 6.57 -1.48 26.18
N GLN A 114 7.07 -0.47 25.49
CA GLN A 114 6.53 -0.04 24.19
C GLN A 114 7.38 -0.66 23.10
N SER A 115 6.75 -1.38 22.17
CA SER A 115 7.46 -2.07 21.09
C SER A 115 6.78 -1.82 19.75
N TRP A 116 7.55 -1.23 18.83
CA TRP A 116 7.20 -1.03 17.44
C TRP A 116 7.84 -2.16 16.63
N PHE A 117 7.01 -2.94 15.95
CA PHE A 117 7.49 -4.08 15.18
C PHE A 117 6.66 -4.24 13.92
N HIS A 118 7.28 -4.83 12.92
CA HIS A 118 6.70 -5.16 11.64
C HIS A 118 6.25 -6.61 11.66
N VAL A 119 4.98 -6.84 11.34
CA VAL A 119 4.41 -8.17 11.16
C VAL A 119 4.46 -8.51 9.68
N TYR A 120 5.13 -9.61 9.36
CA TYR A 120 5.18 -10.18 8.01
C TYR A 120 4.68 -11.62 8.01
N GLY A 121 3.93 -12.01 6.99
CA GLY A 121 3.60 -13.39 6.71
C GLY A 121 2.60 -13.55 5.56
N VAL A 122 2.64 -14.69 4.88
CA VAL A 122 1.75 -15.00 3.74
C VAL A 122 0.75 -16.07 4.15
N HIS A 123 -0.55 -15.76 4.08
CA HIS A 123 -1.61 -16.68 4.47
C HIS A 123 -1.69 -17.86 3.48
N LYS A 124 -1.29 -19.07 3.90
CA LYS A 124 -1.16 -20.27 3.06
C LYS A 124 -2.37 -20.55 2.16
N PRO A 125 -3.62 -20.50 2.67
CA PRO A 125 -4.77 -20.84 1.83
C PRO A 125 -5.07 -19.80 0.75
N THR A 126 -4.87 -18.50 1.03
CA THR A 126 -5.38 -17.41 0.17
C THR A 126 -4.29 -16.59 -0.52
N GLY A 127 -3.01 -16.78 -0.15
CA GLY A 127 -1.88 -15.98 -0.64
C GLY A 127 -1.90 -14.51 -0.20
N VAL A 128 -2.82 -14.12 0.69
CA VAL A 128 -2.89 -12.74 1.19
C VAL A 128 -1.72 -12.49 2.13
N GLU A 129 -0.96 -11.46 1.83
CA GLU A 129 0.15 -10.98 2.63
C GLU A 129 -0.35 -10.11 3.80
N LEU A 130 0.24 -10.33 4.97
CA LEU A 130 0.26 -9.38 6.08
C LEU A 130 1.64 -8.72 6.06
N ASP A 131 1.67 -7.41 5.89
CA ASP A 131 2.91 -6.64 5.83
C ASP A 131 2.65 -5.23 6.38
N HIS A 132 2.69 -5.09 7.71
CA HIS A 132 2.36 -3.82 8.35
C HIS A 132 3.08 -3.58 9.68
N PRO A 133 3.29 -2.30 10.04
CA PRO A 133 3.76 -1.93 11.36
C PRO A 133 2.66 -2.12 12.41
N VAL A 134 3.08 -2.58 13.59
CA VAL A 134 2.27 -2.78 14.78
C VAL A 134 2.95 -2.10 15.95
N LEU A 135 2.16 -1.42 16.78
CA LEU A 135 2.58 -1.01 18.11
C LEU A 135 1.90 -1.94 19.12
N ARG A 136 2.69 -2.57 19.99
CA ARG A 136 2.16 -3.16 21.22
C ARG A 136 2.76 -2.48 22.44
N ILE A 137 1.90 -2.15 23.38
CA ILE A 137 2.27 -1.68 24.71
C ILE A 137 2.00 -2.82 25.69
N TYR A 138 3.04 -3.31 26.34
CA TYR A 138 2.99 -4.44 27.25
C TYR A 138 3.07 -3.95 28.68
N LYS A 139 2.15 -4.37 29.55
CA LYS A 139 2.33 -4.23 31.00
C LYS A 139 2.99 -5.50 31.52
N LEU A 140 4.03 -5.34 32.32
CA LEU A 140 4.72 -6.44 32.98
C LEU A 140 4.32 -6.53 34.45
N ASN A 141 4.59 -7.67 35.08
CA ASN A 141 4.57 -7.77 36.54
C ASN A 141 5.80 -7.07 37.16
N ASP A 142 5.82 -6.95 38.49
CA ASP A 142 6.80 -6.12 39.21
C ASP A 142 8.26 -6.55 38.97
N ASP A 143 8.51 -7.85 38.80
CA ASP A 143 9.84 -8.40 38.51
C ASP A 143 10.19 -8.46 37.00
N SER A 144 9.28 -7.99 36.14
CA SER A 144 9.43 -8.01 34.67
C SER A 144 9.68 -9.40 34.07
N THR A 145 9.11 -10.45 34.67
CA THR A 145 9.22 -11.84 34.18
C THR A 145 8.01 -12.33 33.39
N LYS A 146 6.87 -11.63 33.49
CA LYS A 146 5.60 -12.01 32.85
C LYS A 146 4.88 -10.81 32.25
N ILE A 147 4.20 -11.04 31.13
CA ILE A 147 3.27 -10.09 30.51
C ILE A 147 1.89 -10.21 31.17
N THR A 148 1.38 -9.12 31.72
CA THR A 148 0.06 -9.03 32.36
C THR A 148 -0.98 -8.33 31.48
N THR A 149 -0.56 -7.44 30.58
CA THR A 149 -1.44 -6.79 29.61
C THR A 149 -0.73 -6.61 28.27
N ILE A 150 -1.46 -6.79 27.17
CA ILE A 150 -1.04 -6.44 25.80
C ILE A 150 -2.06 -5.43 25.28
N VAL A 151 -1.62 -4.26 24.85
CA VAL A 151 -2.46 -3.30 24.12
C VAL A 151 -1.93 -3.18 22.70
N GLU A 152 -2.72 -3.58 21.70
CA GLU A 152 -2.28 -3.61 20.30
C GLU A 152 -2.92 -2.51 19.45
N TYR A 153 -2.10 -1.83 18.66
CA TYR A 153 -2.47 -0.90 17.60
C TYR A 153 -1.96 -1.46 16.27
N SER A 154 -2.86 -1.79 15.33
CA SER A 154 -2.49 -2.45 14.07
C SER A 154 -3.56 -2.26 12.99
N ASN A 155 -3.16 -2.39 11.73
CA ASN A 155 -4.05 -2.27 10.59
C ASN A 155 -4.94 -3.51 10.44
N LYS A 156 -6.22 -3.38 10.79
CA LYS A 156 -7.18 -4.50 10.70
C LYS A 156 -7.65 -4.81 9.27
N LEU A 157 -7.31 -3.97 8.28
CA LEU A 157 -7.77 -4.15 6.90
C LEU A 157 -7.19 -5.39 6.23
N GLU A 158 -5.94 -5.75 6.52
CA GLU A 158 -5.28 -6.91 5.91
C GLU A 158 -5.89 -8.23 6.41
N PHE A 159 -6.19 -8.32 7.70
CA PHE A 159 -6.94 -9.45 8.26
C PHE A 159 -8.33 -9.59 7.64
N ARG A 160 -8.98 -8.46 7.30
CA ARG A 160 -10.26 -8.48 6.57
C ARG A 160 -10.08 -9.00 5.14
N ARG A 161 -8.97 -8.67 4.46
CA ARG A 161 -8.67 -9.21 3.12
C ARG A 161 -8.56 -10.73 3.12
N ILE A 162 -7.96 -11.32 4.15
CA ILE A 162 -7.92 -12.79 4.33
C ILE A 162 -9.34 -13.36 4.39
N GLY A 163 -10.22 -12.76 5.20
CA GLY A 163 -11.62 -13.16 5.30
C GLY A 163 -12.38 -13.06 3.98
N ASN A 164 -12.12 -12.00 3.20
CA ASN A 164 -12.73 -11.75 1.90
C ASN A 164 -12.19 -12.61 0.76
N SER A 165 -11.06 -13.30 0.97
CA SER A 165 -10.36 -14.09 -0.06
C SER A 165 -10.41 -15.59 0.23
N ARG A 166 -11.32 -16.04 1.11
CA ARG A 166 -11.46 -17.46 1.45
C ARG A 166 -11.81 -18.26 0.20
N ASN A 167 -11.17 -19.42 0.02
CA ASN A 167 -11.24 -20.25 -1.18
C ASN A 167 -12.64 -20.78 -1.55
N ASN A 168 -13.63 -20.60 -0.67
CA ASN A 168 -15.01 -21.02 -0.87
C ASN A 168 -15.98 -19.83 -1.03
N VAL A 169 -15.46 -18.64 -1.29
CA VAL A 169 -16.24 -17.42 -1.47
C VAL A 169 -15.86 -16.79 -2.81
N ASP A 170 -16.56 -17.19 -3.86
CA ASP A 170 -16.48 -16.50 -5.13
C ASP A 170 -17.12 -15.12 -4.99
N ARG A 171 -16.46 -14.11 -5.57
CA ARG A 171 -16.93 -12.73 -5.55
C ARG A 171 -16.87 -12.19 -6.96
N GLU A 172 -17.99 -11.66 -7.41
CA GLU A 172 -18.10 -10.98 -8.68
C GLU A 172 -17.78 -9.48 -8.49
N ASN A 173 -17.31 -8.84 -9.55
CA ASN A 173 -17.09 -7.40 -9.60
C ASN A 173 -17.44 -6.89 -11.00
N GLY A 174 -18.74 -6.75 -11.25
CA GLY A 174 -19.25 -6.22 -12.50
C GLY A 174 -19.46 -7.25 -13.61
N LYS A 175 -19.52 -6.74 -14.85
CA LYS A 175 -19.85 -7.50 -16.07
C LYS A 175 -18.77 -7.35 -17.13
N ILE A 176 -18.59 -8.42 -17.92
CA ILE A 176 -17.67 -8.44 -19.06
C ILE A 176 -18.47 -8.64 -20.34
N TYR A 177 -18.17 -7.83 -21.37
CA TYR A 177 -18.78 -7.90 -22.69
C TYR A 177 -17.72 -8.11 -23.77
N ILE A 178 -17.89 -9.16 -24.58
CA ILE A 178 -17.06 -9.44 -25.77
C ILE A 178 -17.45 -8.58 -27.00
N ASN A 179 -18.61 -7.91 -26.94
CA ASN A 179 -19.04 -6.96 -27.95
C ASN A 179 -19.81 -5.81 -27.30
N HIS A 180 -19.32 -4.58 -27.48
CA HIS A 180 -19.91 -3.38 -26.91
C HIS A 180 -19.56 -2.13 -27.74
N LYS A 181 -20.38 -1.08 -27.66
CA LYS A 181 -20.14 0.17 -28.40
C LYS A 181 -18.78 0.80 -28.07
N ASN A 182 -18.30 0.67 -26.83
CA ASN A 182 -17.02 1.24 -26.41
C ASN A 182 -15.82 0.45 -26.99
N ILE A 183 -15.95 -0.85 -27.21
CA ILE A 183 -14.96 -1.64 -27.97
C ILE A 183 -14.85 -1.08 -29.39
N ASN A 184 -16.01 -0.80 -30.01
CA ASN A 184 -16.04 -0.18 -31.33
C ASN A 184 -15.42 1.22 -31.34
N THR A 185 -15.56 1.99 -30.25
CA THR A 185 -14.88 3.28 -30.08
C THR A 185 -13.35 3.11 -30.09
N VAL A 186 -12.79 2.15 -29.33
CA VAL A 186 -11.34 1.88 -29.36
C VAL A 186 -10.84 1.52 -30.75
N ARG A 187 -11.53 0.60 -31.45
CA ARG A 187 -11.23 0.26 -32.84
C ARG A 187 -11.23 1.49 -33.75
N LYS A 188 -12.26 2.33 -33.63
CA LYS A 188 -12.39 3.55 -34.44
C LYS A 188 -11.26 4.54 -34.16
N THR A 189 -10.87 4.74 -32.91
CA THR A 189 -9.70 5.57 -32.54
C THR A 189 -8.45 5.07 -33.27
N LEU A 190 -8.10 3.80 -33.07
CA LEU A 190 -6.86 3.22 -33.60
C LEU A 190 -6.83 3.17 -35.13
N TYR A 191 -7.90 2.69 -35.76
CA TYR A 191 -7.93 2.59 -37.22
C TYR A 191 -8.09 3.95 -37.91
N SER A 192 -8.73 4.95 -37.29
CA SER A 192 -8.72 6.31 -37.85
C SER A 192 -7.31 6.89 -37.81
N PHE A 193 -6.58 6.70 -36.70
CA PHE A 193 -5.18 7.11 -36.59
C PHE A 193 -4.28 6.42 -37.63
N LEU A 194 -4.39 5.09 -37.80
CA LEU A 194 -3.66 4.33 -38.82
C LEU A 194 -3.89 4.89 -40.23
N ASN A 195 -5.10 5.33 -40.53
CA ASN A 195 -5.48 5.86 -41.85
C ASN A 195 -5.23 7.37 -42.01
N GLY A 196 -4.53 8.01 -41.06
CA GLY A 196 -4.21 9.44 -41.11
C GLY A 196 -5.37 10.38 -40.80
N ASP A 197 -6.52 9.86 -40.37
CA ASP A 197 -7.68 10.65 -39.92
C ASP A 197 -7.56 10.96 -38.42
N TYR A 198 -6.57 11.78 -38.09
CA TYR A 198 -6.20 12.08 -36.71
C TYR A 198 -7.29 12.85 -35.96
N GLU A 199 -7.96 13.80 -36.62
CA GLU A 199 -9.06 14.56 -36.02
C GLU A 199 -10.20 13.62 -35.60
N LYS A 200 -10.57 12.66 -36.45
CA LYS A 200 -11.57 11.65 -36.07
C LYS A 200 -11.07 10.75 -34.95
N SER A 201 -9.82 10.30 -34.99
CA SER A 201 -9.21 9.51 -33.90
C SER A 201 -9.35 10.22 -32.55
N TYR A 202 -8.97 11.50 -32.49
CA TYR A 202 -9.02 12.28 -31.26
C TYR A 202 -10.45 12.70 -30.87
N SER A 203 -11.40 12.76 -31.82
CA SER A 203 -12.80 13.07 -31.53
C SER A 203 -13.49 12.07 -30.59
N TYR A 204 -12.95 10.87 -30.42
CA TYR A 204 -13.47 9.86 -29.51
C TYR A 204 -13.03 10.04 -28.05
N TRP A 205 -12.11 10.96 -27.81
CA TRP A 205 -11.59 11.26 -26.48
C TRP A 205 -12.32 12.45 -25.87
N ASP A 206 -12.34 12.49 -24.54
CA ASP A 206 -12.63 13.70 -23.78
C ASP A 206 -11.45 14.67 -23.91
N GLU A 207 -11.72 15.98 -23.95
CA GLU A 207 -10.66 16.98 -24.10
C GLU A 207 -9.67 16.99 -22.93
N ASN A 208 -10.12 16.58 -21.74
CA ASN A 208 -9.33 16.50 -20.53
C ASN A 208 -8.76 15.09 -20.29
N ALA A 209 -8.77 14.23 -21.30
CA ALA A 209 -8.31 12.87 -21.14
C ALA A 209 -6.81 12.79 -20.80
N VAL A 210 -6.46 11.77 -20.01
CA VAL A 210 -5.08 11.55 -19.54
C VAL A 210 -4.55 10.19 -20.00
N ILE A 211 -3.30 10.18 -20.45
CA ILE A 211 -2.61 8.98 -20.94
C ILE A 211 -1.53 8.58 -19.92
N ASN A 212 -1.62 7.36 -19.40
CA ASN A 212 -0.62 6.75 -18.53
C ASN A 212 0.24 5.79 -19.36
N ASP A 213 1.40 6.25 -19.81
CA ASP A 213 2.36 5.43 -20.56
C ASP A 213 3.36 4.75 -19.61
N ILE A 214 3.52 3.43 -19.69
CA ILE A 214 4.49 2.68 -18.86
C ILE A 214 5.94 3.15 -19.05
N ASN A 215 6.25 3.85 -20.14
CA ASN A 215 7.56 4.41 -20.45
C ASN A 215 7.71 5.88 -19.99
N SER A 216 6.69 6.45 -19.35
CA SER A 216 6.70 7.80 -18.75
C SER A 216 6.63 7.72 -17.22
N SER A 217 7.31 8.65 -16.54
CA SER A 217 7.21 8.79 -15.08
C SER A 217 5.96 9.54 -14.64
N GLU A 218 5.37 10.35 -15.53
CA GLU A 218 4.22 11.20 -15.24
C GLU A 218 3.09 10.97 -16.26
N PRO A 219 1.82 11.18 -15.86
CA PRO A 219 0.70 11.16 -16.78
C PRO A 219 0.81 12.25 -17.86
N ILE A 220 0.37 11.95 -19.07
CA ILE A 220 0.46 12.82 -20.24
C ILE A 220 -0.93 13.34 -20.57
N SER A 221 -1.07 14.66 -20.79
CA SER A 221 -2.32 15.24 -21.27
C SER A 221 -2.64 14.76 -22.69
N LEU A 222 -3.92 14.71 -23.09
CA LEU A 222 -4.26 14.38 -24.48
C LEU A 222 -3.56 15.33 -25.47
N GLU A 223 -3.45 16.63 -25.15
CA GLU A 223 -2.76 17.61 -25.98
C GLU A 223 -1.28 17.27 -26.20
N ASP A 224 -0.55 16.93 -25.14
CA ASP A 224 0.86 16.55 -25.25
C ASP A 224 1.05 15.16 -25.87
N GLY A 225 0.07 14.28 -25.69
CA GLY A 225 -0.01 13.00 -26.41
C GLY A 225 -0.12 13.22 -27.93
N ARG A 226 -0.92 14.19 -28.38
CA ARG A 226 -1.01 14.57 -29.81
C ARG A 226 0.34 15.05 -30.35
N LYS A 227 1.03 15.93 -29.61
CA LYS A 227 2.39 16.41 -29.98
C LYS A 227 3.40 15.25 -30.05
N SER A 228 3.31 14.32 -29.11
CA SER A 228 4.16 13.12 -29.08
C SER A 228 3.89 12.22 -30.29
N ASN A 229 2.63 12.06 -30.69
CA ASN A 229 2.25 11.33 -31.90
C ASN A 229 2.77 12.00 -33.18
N GLU A 230 2.78 13.33 -33.25
CA GLU A 230 3.39 14.06 -34.38
C GLU A 230 4.89 13.77 -34.48
N GLN A 231 5.60 13.80 -33.35
CA GLN A 231 7.04 13.46 -33.30
C GLN A 231 7.29 12.00 -33.69
N PHE A 232 6.43 11.08 -33.26
CA PHE A 232 6.47 9.69 -33.70
C PHE A 232 6.32 9.61 -35.24
N LEU A 233 5.32 10.26 -35.81
CA LEU A 233 5.05 10.24 -37.25
C LEU A 233 6.13 10.94 -38.09
N MET A 234 6.92 11.84 -37.52
CA MET A 234 8.10 12.40 -38.20
C MET A 234 9.20 11.34 -38.39
N ASN A 235 9.37 10.43 -37.44
CA ASN A 235 10.47 9.47 -37.39
C ASN A 235 10.09 8.05 -37.85
N PHE A 236 8.80 7.73 -37.82
CA PHE A 236 8.26 6.41 -38.09
C PHE A 236 7.07 6.46 -39.05
N THR A 237 6.83 5.35 -39.73
CA THR A 237 5.60 5.06 -40.45
C THR A 237 4.87 3.96 -39.70
N LEU A 238 3.59 4.16 -39.40
CA LEU A 238 2.72 3.13 -38.86
C LEU A 238 2.07 2.39 -40.03
N ASP A 239 2.57 1.20 -40.33
CA ASP A 239 2.19 0.43 -41.52
C ASP A 239 0.88 -0.34 -41.31
N ALA A 240 0.66 -0.87 -40.11
CA ALA A 240 -0.55 -1.59 -39.76
C ALA A 240 -0.79 -1.61 -38.25
N ILE A 241 -2.06 -1.79 -37.88
CA ILE A 241 -2.51 -2.17 -36.54
C ILE A 241 -3.30 -3.46 -36.70
N GLU A 242 -2.88 -4.53 -36.03
CA GLU A 242 -3.57 -5.82 -36.04
C GLU A 242 -4.18 -6.09 -34.66
N GLU A 243 -5.48 -6.37 -34.59
CA GLU A 243 -6.16 -6.79 -33.36
C GLU A 243 -5.72 -8.21 -32.98
N VAL A 244 -5.32 -8.42 -31.73
CA VAL A 244 -4.91 -9.73 -31.21
C VAL A 244 -5.97 -10.24 -30.24
N GLY A 245 -6.58 -11.38 -30.56
CA GLY A 245 -7.68 -11.91 -29.79
C GLY A 245 -8.93 -11.04 -29.94
N TYR A 246 -9.65 -10.83 -28.85
CA TYR A 246 -10.81 -9.94 -28.80
C TYR A 246 -10.66 -8.96 -27.63
N PRO A 247 -10.96 -7.66 -27.83
CA PRO A 247 -11.07 -6.73 -26.72
C PRO A 247 -12.23 -7.10 -25.80
N ASP A 248 -12.05 -6.86 -24.50
CA ASP A 248 -13.09 -7.02 -23.49
C ASP A 248 -13.49 -5.67 -22.93
N TYR A 249 -14.80 -5.42 -22.80
CA TYR A 249 -15.34 -4.28 -22.08
C TYR A 249 -15.79 -4.70 -20.69
N LEU A 250 -15.25 -4.05 -19.67
CA LEU A 250 -15.52 -4.30 -18.26
C LEU A 250 -16.34 -3.15 -17.69
N GLU A 251 -17.50 -3.46 -17.11
CA GLU A 251 -18.26 -2.55 -16.27
C GLU A 251 -18.13 -3.04 -14.83
N TYR A 252 -17.35 -2.36 -14.01
CA TYR A 252 -17.11 -2.76 -12.63
C TYR A 252 -18.22 -2.26 -11.70
N ASP A 253 -18.65 -3.08 -10.74
CA ASP A 253 -19.60 -2.64 -9.70
C ASP A 253 -18.91 -1.67 -8.73
N LEU A 254 -17.66 -1.96 -8.38
CA LEU A 254 -16.86 -1.10 -7.52
C LEU A 254 -16.42 0.16 -8.29
N ASN A 255 -16.86 1.33 -7.81
CA ASN A 255 -16.60 2.64 -8.40
C ASN A 255 -17.19 2.87 -9.81
N GLU A 256 -18.04 1.97 -10.30
CA GLU A 256 -18.75 2.11 -11.59
C GLU A 256 -17.85 2.37 -12.80
N SER A 257 -16.59 1.90 -12.75
CA SER A 257 -15.62 2.14 -13.82
C SER A 257 -15.94 1.32 -15.07
N LYS A 258 -15.54 1.86 -16.23
CA LYS A 258 -15.93 1.40 -17.56
C LYS A 258 -14.70 1.33 -18.43
N ASP A 259 -14.14 0.14 -18.61
CA ASP A 259 -12.82 -0.01 -19.22
C ASP A 259 -12.87 -0.96 -20.41
N VAL A 260 -12.16 -0.63 -21.50
CA VAL A 260 -11.88 -1.58 -22.58
C VAL A 260 -10.43 -2.04 -22.47
N MET A 261 -10.22 -3.33 -22.25
CA MET A 261 -8.92 -3.98 -22.38
C MET A 261 -8.76 -4.51 -23.80
N SER A 262 -7.64 -4.20 -24.45
CA SER A 262 -7.41 -4.57 -25.85
C SER A 262 -5.95 -4.82 -26.16
N TRP A 263 -5.67 -5.77 -27.05
CA TRP A 263 -4.33 -6.18 -27.45
C TRP A 263 -4.14 -5.99 -28.95
N TRP A 264 -2.97 -5.46 -29.32
CA TRP A 264 -2.67 -5.05 -30.68
C TRP A 264 -1.23 -5.39 -31.05
N GLN A 265 -0.99 -5.63 -32.34
CA GLN A 265 0.34 -5.59 -32.93
C GLN A 265 0.46 -4.40 -33.87
N PHE A 266 1.33 -3.47 -33.53
CA PHE A 266 1.64 -2.35 -34.41
C PHE A 266 2.82 -2.75 -35.30
N LYS A 267 2.63 -2.63 -36.62
CA LYS A 267 3.71 -2.79 -37.61
C LYS A 267 4.22 -1.40 -37.94
N ILE A 268 5.49 -1.15 -37.65
CA ILE A 268 6.09 0.18 -37.73
C ILE A 268 7.37 0.08 -38.56
N THR A 269 7.60 1.04 -39.44
CA THR A 269 8.85 1.21 -40.17
C THR A 269 9.55 2.49 -39.72
N ARG A 270 10.79 2.38 -39.24
CA ARG A 270 11.61 3.54 -38.90
C ARG A 270 12.14 4.20 -40.17
N LYS A 271 11.99 5.52 -40.28
CA LYS A 271 12.33 6.27 -41.50
C LYS A 271 13.82 6.45 -41.72
N SER A 272 14.62 6.51 -40.66
CA SER A 272 16.06 6.76 -40.77
C SER A 272 16.84 5.61 -41.42
N ASP A 273 16.41 4.36 -41.23
CA ASP A 273 17.11 3.16 -41.69
C ASP A 273 16.22 2.08 -42.33
N GLY A 274 14.91 2.34 -42.44
CA GLY A 274 13.94 1.40 -43.00
C GLY A 274 13.67 0.17 -42.11
N LYS A 275 14.12 0.18 -40.85
CA LYS A 275 13.95 -0.97 -39.94
C LYS A 275 12.47 -1.21 -39.66
N LYS A 276 12.02 -2.45 -39.87
CA LYS A 276 10.68 -2.94 -39.53
C LYS A 276 10.63 -3.39 -38.08
N ILE A 277 9.62 -2.94 -37.35
CA ILE A 277 9.38 -3.21 -35.93
C ILE A 277 7.97 -3.76 -35.80
N THR A 278 7.83 -4.89 -35.09
CA THR A 278 6.52 -5.36 -34.62
C THR A 278 6.46 -5.08 -33.13
N MET A 279 5.50 -4.26 -32.72
CA MET A 279 5.34 -3.82 -31.34
C MET A 279 4.02 -4.32 -30.78
N PRO A 280 4.04 -5.33 -29.89
CA PRO A 280 2.86 -5.69 -29.10
C PRO A 280 2.50 -4.55 -28.16
N ILE A 281 1.21 -4.21 -28.10
CA ILE A 281 0.68 -3.18 -27.21
C ILE A 281 -0.58 -3.71 -26.53
N HIS A 282 -0.67 -3.50 -25.22
CA HIS A 282 -1.90 -3.66 -24.46
C HIS A 282 -2.39 -2.28 -24.01
N TYR A 283 -3.67 -1.99 -24.27
CA TYR A 283 -4.32 -0.78 -23.82
C TYR A 283 -5.45 -1.09 -22.84
N ILE A 284 -5.58 -0.25 -21.83
CA ILE A 284 -6.78 -0.11 -21.02
C ILE A 284 -7.35 1.28 -21.29
N HIS A 285 -8.50 1.40 -21.94
CA HIS A 285 -9.18 2.68 -22.19
C HIS A 285 -10.35 2.85 -21.22
N GLY A 286 -10.32 3.88 -20.38
CA GLY A 286 -11.41 4.23 -19.48
C GLY A 286 -12.41 5.18 -20.13
N PHE A 287 -13.70 4.97 -19.87
CA PHE A 287 -14.81 5.69 -20.48
C PHE A 287 -15.66 6.46 -19.47
N ASN A 288 -16.13 7.64 -19.86
CA ASN A 288 -17.23 8.31 -19.17
C ASN A 288 -18.60 7.74 -19.60
N ASN A 289 -19.67 8.24 -18.99
CA ASN A 289 -21.04 7.79 -19.27
C ASN A 289 -21.51 8.14 -20.70
N ASP A 290 -20.89 9.13 -21.34
CA ASP A 290 -21.17 9.52 -22.73
C ASP A 290 -20.44 8.63 -23.75
N GLY A 291 -19.58 7.72 -23.30
CA GLY A 291 -18.78 6.84 -24.16
C GLY A 291 -17.56 7.53 -24.78
N LYS A 292 -17.09 8.64 -24.19
CA LYS A 292 -15.79 9.24 -24.51
C LYS A 292 -14.69 8.59 -23.70
N ILE A 293 -13.51 8.47 -24.31
CA ILE A 293 -12.31 7.99 -23.64
C ILE A 293 -11.79 9.12 -22.74
N ILE A 294 -11.76 8.89 -21.43
CA ILE A 294 -11.27 9.85 -20.42
C ILE A 294 -9.87 9.52 -19.91
N ASN A 295 -9.41 8.29 -20.10
CA ASN A 295 -8.02 7.93 -19.86
C ASN A 295 -7.61 6.72 -20.69
N ALA A 296 -6.30 6.54 -20.86
CA ALA A 296 -5.76 5.29 -21.36
C ALA A 296 -4.47 4.92 -20.63
N SER A 297 -4.34 3.66 -20.23
CA SER A 297 -3.06 3.08 -19.79
C SER A 297 -2.45 2.27 -20.92
N THR A 298 -1.20 2.56 -21.27
CA THR A 298 -0.53 2.01 -22.45
C THR A 298 0.66 1.15 -22.01
N TYR A 299 0.66 -0.12 -22.40
CA TYR A 299 1.66 -1.11 -22.02
C TYR A 299 2.37 -1.64 -23.27
N TYR A 300 3.63 -1.27 -23.44
CA TYR A 300 4.49 -1.71 -24.53
C TYR A 300 5.96 -1.49 -24.18
N ASN A 301 6.85 -2.14 -24.94
CA ASN A 301 8.29 -1.95 -24.78
C ASN A 301 8.78 -0.75 -25.61
N GLY A 302 8.91 0.42 -24.98
CA GLY A 302 9.36 1.65 -25.65
C GLY A 302 10.80 1.60 -26.17
N SER A 303 11.63 0.66 -25.70
CA SER A 303 13.00 0.49 -26.25
C SER A 303 13.02 0.04 -27.71
N LEU A 304 11.91 -0.51 -28.22
CA LEU A 304 11.79 -0.89 -29.63
C LEU A 304 11.79 0.33 -30.58
N LEU A 305 11.49 1.52 -30.06
CA LEU A 305 11.42 2.77 -30.81
C LEU A 305 12.70 3.62 -30.69
N LYS A 306 13.76 3.10 -30.06
CA LYS A 306 15.06 3.79 -29.93
C LYS A 306 16.01 3.46 -31.08
#